data_AF-A0A529XPH5-F1
#
_entry.id   AF-A0A529XPH5-F1
#
_cell.length_a   1.000
_cell.length_b   1.000
_cell.length_c   1.000
_cell.angle_alpha   90.00
_cell.angle_beta   90.00
_cell.angle_gamma   90.00
#
_symmetry.space_group_name_H-M   'P 1'
#
loop_
_entity.id
_entity.type
_entity.pdbx_description
1 polymer ?
#
loop_
_entity_poly.entity_id
_entity_poly.type
_entity_poly.pdbx_seq_one_letter_code
_entity_poly.pdbx_strand_id
1 'polypeptide(L)'
;KMLELSVYDGIPHLLTPVVTDPKKAVVALKWTVREMEDRYRKMSKVGVRNIDGFNARVQQAEKKGEKISRTVQTGFDRQTGEAIYETENLDLEPMPYIVVIIDEMADLMMVAGKDIEGAVQRLAQMARAAGIHVIMATQRPSVDVITGTIKANFPTRISFQVTSKIDSRTILGEQGAEQLLGMGDMLYMAGGGRIQRVHGPFVSDDEVER
;
A
#
# COMPACT_ATOMS: atom_id res chain seq x y z
N LYS A 1 15.28 -12.40 -1.59
CA LYS A 1 15.31 -13.55 -2.55
C LYS A 1 14.96 -13.06 -3.96
N MET A 2 15.49 -13.68 -5.01
CA MET A 2 15.38 -13.17 -6.41
C MET A 2 14.28 -13.80 -7.26
N LEU A 3 13.61 -14.88 -6.80
CA LEU A 3 12.90 -15.80 -7.70
C LEU A 3 11.36 -15.70 -7.68
N GLU A 4 10.74 -15.46 -6.52
CA GLU A 4 9.27 -15.63 -6.39
C GLU A 4 8.46 -14.59 -7.19
N LEU A 5 8.94 -13.33 -7.26
CA LEU A 5 8.24 -12.25 -7.96
C LEU A 5 8.85 -11.90 -9.32
N SER A 6 10.03 -12.42 -9.66
CA SER A 6 10.70 -12.08 -10.94
C SER A 6 9.92 -12.56 -12.16
N VAL A 7 9.07 -13.58 -12.01
CA VAL A 7 8.17 -14.05 -13.08
C VAL A 7 7.23 -12.95 -13.59
N TYR A 8 6.93 -11.95 -12.76
CA TYR A 8 6.07 -10.83 -13.11
C TYR A 8 6.81 -9.68 -13.81
N ASP A 9 8.13 -9.76 -14.00
CA ASP A 9 8.86 -8.68 -14.69
C ASP A 9 8.32 -8.46 -16.11
N GLY A 10 8.07 -7.19 -16.44
CA GLY A 10 7.60 -6.77 -17.77
C GLY A 10 6.09 -6.68 -17.94
N ILE A 11 5.28 -7.07 -16.96
CA ILE A 11 3.82 -6.82 -17.03
C ILE A 11 3.54 -5.30 -17.05
N PRO A 12 2.49 -4.84 -17.77
CA PRO A 12 2.22 -3.40 -17.93
C PRO A 12 1.77 -2.70 -16.64
N HIS A 13 1.46 -3.46 -15.59
CA HIS A 13 1.02 -2.96 -14.30
C HIS A 13 2.18 -2.55 -13.39
N LEU A 14 3.41 -2.99 -13.67
CA LEU A 14 4.57 -2.66 -12.85
C LEU A 14 4.98 -1.19 -13.05
N LEU A 15 5.01 -0.44 -11.95
CA LEU A 15 5.54 0.94 -11.94
C LEU A 15 7.08 0.99 -12.04
N THR A 16 7.72 -0.12 -11.68
CA THR A 16 9.18 -0.33 -11.73
C THR A 16 9.43 -1.83 -11.89
N PRO A 17 10.56 -2.23 -12.49
CA PRO A 17 11.00 -3.62 -12.42
C PRO A 17 11.05 -4.13 -10.98
N VAL A 18 10.94 -5.45 -10.82
CA VAL A 18 10.95 -6.12 -9.53
C VAL A 18 12.20 -5.72 -8.74
N VAL A 19 11.99 -5.21 -7.53
CA VAL A 19 13.07 -4.64 -6.71
C VAL A 19 13.70 -5.74 -5.87
N THR A 20 14.93 -6.11 -6.23
CA THR A 20 15.68 -7.19 -5.56
C THR A 20 16.68 -6.69 -4.52
N ASP A 21 17.12 -5.43 -4.64
CA ASP A 21 18.07 -4.81 -3.72
C ASP A 21 17.34 -4.17 -2.52
N PRO A 22 17.68 -4.52 -1.25
CA PRO A 22 17.03 -3.97 -0.07
C PRO A 22 17.09 -2.45 0.06
N LYS A 23 18.19 -1.81 -0.37
CA LYS A 23 18.31 -0.34 -0.32
C LYS A 23 17.40 0.30 -1.35
N LYS A 24 17.29 -0.28 -2.55
CA LYS A 24 16.32 0.18 -3.55
C LYS A 24 14.88 0.00 -3.06
N ALA A 25 14.58 -1.07 -2.32
CA ALA A 25 13.25 -1.28 -1.74
C ALA A 25 12.88 -0.16 -0.74
N VAL A 26 13.83 0.29 0.09
CA VAL A 26 13.63 1.47 0.96
C VAL A 26 13.31 2.73 0.14
N VAL A 27 14.01 2.94 -0.98
CA VAL A 27 13.76 4.08 -1.87
C VAL A 27 12.37 4.00 -2.49
N ALA A 28 11.94 2.82 -2.93
CA ALA A 28 10.61 2.58 -3.47
C ALA A 28 9.52 2.88 -2.42
N LEU A 29 9.66 2.40 -1.18
CA LEU A 29 8.71 2.72 -0.10
C LEU A 29 8.66 4.22 0.21
N LYS A 30 9.81 4.89 0.26
CA LYS A 30 9.87 6.36 0.43
C LYS A 30 9.24 7.10 -0.75
N TRP A 31 9.31 6.56 -1.96
CA TRP A 31 8.58 7.08 -3.11
C TRP A 31 7.07 6.87 -2.95
N THR A 32 6.62 5.68 -2.52
CA THR A 32 5.20 5.41 -2.26
C THR A 32 4.60 6.37 -1.23
N VAL A 33 5.35 6.68 -0.15
CA VAL A 33 4.92 7.69 0.84
C VAL A 33 4.79 9.08 0.23
N ARG A 34 5.71 9.48 -0.65
CA ARG A 34 5.63 10.78 -1.35
C ARG A 34 4.45 10.82 -2.31
N GLU A 35 4.23 9.76 -3.09
CA GLU A 35 3.09 9.62 -3.97
C GLU A 35 1.77 9.70 -3.18
N MET A 36 1.68 9.04 -2.02
CA MET A 36 0.54 9.17 -1.11
C MET A 36 0.25 10.63 -0.75
N GLU A 37 1.28 11.38 -0.33
CA GLU A 37 1.14 12.79 0.04
C GLU A 37 0.74 13.67 -1.17
N ASP A 38 1.30 13.41 -2.35
CA ASP A 38 0.96 14.11 -3.58
C ASP A 38 -0.49 13.85 -4.00
N ARG A 39 -0.98 12.60 -3.88
CA ARG A 39 -2.39 12.26 -4.09
C ARG A 39 -3.31 13.00 -3.13
N TYR A 40 -2.95 13.11 -1.86
CA TYR A 40 -3.71 13.92 -0.90
C TYR A 40 -3.78 15.40 -1.30
N ARG A 41 -2.68 15.97 -1.80
CA ARG A 41 -2.70 17.35 -2.32
C ARG A 41 -3.62 17.48 -3.53
N LYS A 42 -3.57 16.55 -4.49
CA LYS A 42 -4.47 16.51 -5.66
C LYS A 42 -5.95 16.40 -5.23
N MET A 43 -6.27 15.48 -4.32
CA MET A 43 -7.62 15.31 -3.78
C MET A 43 -8.14 16.56 -3.07
N SER A 44 -7.29 17.20 -2.26
CA SER A 44 -7.63 18.46 -1.58
C SER A 44 -7.89 19.61 -2.56
N LYS A 45 -7.10 19.73 -3.64
CA LYS A 45 -7.33 20.72 -4.70
C LYS A 45 -8.68 20.57 -5.39
N VAL A 46 -9.19 19.33 -5.51
CA VAL A 46 -10.47 19.02 -6.17
C VAL A 46 -11.64 18.99 -5.16
N GLY A 47 -11.37 19.03 -3.86
CA GLY A 47 -12.39 18.99 -2.80
C GLY A 47 -12.95 17.59 -2.52
N VAL A 48 -12.19 16.53 -2.84
CA VAL A 48 -12.59 15.13 -2.64
C VAL A 48 -11.81 14.49 -1.50
N ARG A 49 -12.37 13.44 -0.91
CA ARG A 49 -11.80 12.78 0.30
C ARG A 49 -11.04 11.49 0.01
N ASN A 50 -11.21 10.90 -1.18
CA ASN A 50 -10.62 9.63 -1.55
C ASN A 50 -10.42 9.52 -3.08
N ILE A 51 -9.64 8.51 -3.48
CA ILE A 51 -9.31 8.24 -4.88
C ILE A 51 -10.54 8.00 -5.74
N ASP A 52 -11.57 7.31 -5.22
CA ASP A 52 -12.83 7.06 -5.94
C ASP A 52 -13.52 8.37 -6.31
N GLY A 53 -13.67 9.27 -5.33
CA GLY A 53 -14.25 10.59 -5.54
C GLY A 53 -13.43 11.43 -6.50
N PHE A 54 -12.09 11.33 -6.43
CA PHE A 54 -11.19 12.00 -7.39
C PHE A 54 -11.42 11.50 -8.81
N ASN A 55 -11.36 10.19 -9.03
CA ASN A 55 -11.52 9.59 -10.35
C ASN A 55 -12.90 9.86 -10.93
N ALA A 56 -13.96 9.78 -10.11
CA ALA A 56 -15.31 10.12 -10.54
C ALA A 56 -15.43 11.59 -10.97
N ARG A 57 -14.79 12.52 -10.24
CA ARG A 57 -14.81 13.95 -10.58
C ARG A 57 -14.07 14.24 -11.88
N VAL A 58 -12.90 13.63 -12.08
CA VAL A 58 -12.10 13.77 -13.30
C VAL A 58 -12.86 13.22 -14.50
N GLN A 59 -13.37 11.99 -14.43
CA GLN A 59 -14.14 11.38 -15.52
C GLN A 59 -15.42 12.17 -15.88
N GLN A 60 -16.09 12.76 -14.90
CA GLN A 60 -17.24 13.63 -15.17
C GLN A 60 -16.85 14.91 -15.91
N ALA A 61 -15.72 15.51 -15.56
CA ALA A 61 -15.21 16.70 -16.23
C ALA A 61 -14.80 16.40 -17.68
N GLU A 62 -14.09 15.28 -17.91
CA GLU A 62 -13.74 14.80 -19.25
C GLU A 62 -14.96 14.58 -20.13
N LYS A 63 -15.99 13.88 -19.62
CA LYS A 63 -17.24 13.63 -20.37
C LYS A 63 -17.99 14.90 -20.76
N LYS A 64 -17.84 15.97 -19.98
CA LYS A 64 -18.47 17.27 -20.24
C LYS A 64 -17.59 18.22 -21.05
N GLY A 65 -16.32 17.86 -21.30
CA GLY A 65 -15.33 18.79 -21.86
C GLY A 65 -15.02 19.98 -20.94
N GLU A 66 -15.28 19.84 -19.64
CA GLU A 66 -15.03 20.87 -18.63
C GLU A 66 -13.59 20.76 -18.12
N LYS A 67 -12.87 21.88 -18.06
CA LYS A 67 -11.57 21.94 -17.37
C LYS A 67 -11.80 22.14 -15.88
N ILE A 68 -11.20 21.30 -15.05
CA ILE A 68 -11.22 21.49 -13.60
C ILE A 68 -10.31 22.68 -13.29
N SER A 69 -10.88 23.75 -12.74
CA SER A 69 -10.13 24.93 -12.32
C SER A 69 -10.36 25.22 -10.84
N ARG A 70 -9.38 25.87 -10.21
CA ARG A 70 -9.49 26.33 -8.83
C ARG A 70 -9.06 27.79 -8.75
N THR A 71 -9.92 28.62 -8.19
CA THR A 71 -9.58 30.00 -7.84
C THR A 71 -8.94 30.02 -6.46
N VAL A 72 -7.71 30.50 -6.38
CA VAL A 72 -6.93 30.63 -5.14
C VAL A 72 -6.55 32.10 -4.92
N GLN A 73 -6.56 32.54 -3.65
CA GLN A 73 -6.05 33.86 -3.31
C GLN A 73 -4.52 33.81 -3.30
N THR A 74 -3.87 34.58 -4.17
CA THR A 74 -2.41 34.59 -4.32
C THR A 74 -1.73 35.73 -3.58
N GLY A 75 -2.51 36.70 -3.07
CA GLY A 75 -2.00 37.77 -2.23
C GLY A 75 -2.98 38.90 -2.03
N PHE A 76 -2.43 40.08 -1.75
CA PHE A 76 -3.14 41.35 -1.69
C PHE A 76 -2.44 42.35 -2.60
N ASP A 77 -3.23 43.15 -3.31
CA ASP A 77 -2.72 44.25 -4.11
C ASP A 77 -2.02 45.28 -3.20
N ARG A 78 -0.79 45.66 -3.55
CA ARG A 78 0.03 46.57 -2.72
C ARG A 78 -0.47 48.01 -2.71
N GLN A 79 -1.34 48.40 -3.64
CA GLN A 79 -1.90 49.75 -3.74
C GLN A 79 -3.31 49.82 -3.18
N THR A 80 -4.15 48.81 -3.43
CA THR A 80 -5.57 48.84 -3.02
C THR A 80 -5.85 48.03 -1.75
N GLY A 81 -4.96 47.12 -1.37
CA GLY A 81 -5.17 46.19 -0.24
C GLY A 81 -6.22 45.11 -0.53
N GLU A 82 -6.74 45.03 -1.76
CA GLU A 82 -7.73 44.03 -2.15
C GLU A 82 -7.10 42.66 -2.39
N ALA A 83 -7.86 41.59 -2.16
CA ALA A 83 -7.40 40.22 -2.38
C ALA A 83 -7.24 39.92 -3.88
N ILE A 84 -6.06 39.45 -4.28
CA ILE A 84 -5.79 39.00 -5.65
C ILE A 84 -6.13 37.51 -5.74
N TYR A 85 -6.96 37.16 -6.72
CA TYR A 85 -7.35 35.79 -7.00
C TYR A 85 -6.81 35.34 -8.36
N GLU A 86 -6.15 34.18 -8.41
CA GLU A 86 -5.74 33.53 -9.66
C GLU A 86 -6.52 32.23 -9.84
N THR A 87 -6.94 31.96 -11.08
CA THR A 87 -7.59 30.71 -11.44
C THR A 87 -6.56 29.77 -12.07
N GLU A 88 -6.18 28.73 -11.33
CA GLU A 88 -5.30 27.66 -11.81
C GLU A 88 -6.14 26.61 -12.53
N ASN A 89 -5.80 26.29 -13.78
CA ASN A 89 -6.35 25.12 -14.47
C ASN A 89 -5.58 23.87 -14.02
N LEU A 90 -6.30 22.86 -13.54
CA LEU A 90 -5.73 21.60 -13.10
C LEU A 90 -5.85 20.58 -14.22
N ASP A 91 -4.71 20.23 -14.83
CA ASP A 91 -4.63 19.11 -15.76
C ASP A 91 -4.54 17.82 -14.94
N LEU A 92 -5.66 17.09 -14.88
CA LEU A 92 -5.82 15.94 -13.99
C LEU A 92 -6.27 14.72 -14.77
N GLU A 93 -5.59 13.61 -14.54
CA GLU A 93 -5.96 12.29 -15.04
C GLU A 93 -6.41 11.40 -13.89
N PRO A 94 -7.29 10.41 -14.13
CA PRO A 94 -7.65 9.42 -13.13
C PRO A 94 -6.41 8.71 -12.57
N MET A 95 -6.36 8.55 -11.26
CA MET A 95 -5.24 7.91 -10.57
C MET A 95 -5.50 6.40 -10.42
N PRO A 96 -4.54 5.52 -10.77
CA PRO A 96 -4.69 4.09 -10.55
C PRO A 96 -4.51 3.74 -9.07
N TYR A 97 -5.07 2.62 -8.62
CA TYR A 97 -4.67 2.04 -7.33
C TYR A 97 -3.22 1.55 -7.42
N ILE A 98 -2.48 1.69 -6.32
CA ILE A 98 -1.13 1.14 -6.20
C ILE A 98 -1.16 0.04 -5.15
N VAL A 99 -0.66 -1.13 -5.52
CA VAL A 99 -0.44 -2.24 -4.58
C VAL A 99 1.06 -2.45 -4.43
N VAL A 100 1.56 -2.31 -3.21
CA VAL A 100 2.96 -2.58 -2.86
C VAL A 100 3.02 -3.98 -2.27
N ILE A 101 3.78 -4.88 -2.91
CA ILE A 101 3.95 -6.27 -2.46
C ILE A 101 5.39 -6.44 -1.99
N ILE A 102 5.55 -6.88 -0.75
CA ILE A 102 6.84 -7.22 -0.14
C ILE A 102 6.81 -8.70 0.17
N ASP A 103 7.55 -9.51 -0.59
CA ASP A 103 7.55 -10.98 -0.44
C ASP A 103 8.26 -11.45 0.84
N GLU A 104 9.37 -10.82 1.20
CA GLU A 104 10.14 -11.18 2.39
C GLU A 104 10.54 -9.94 3.18
N MET A 105 9.66 -9.52 4.08
CA MET A 105 9.86 -8.33 4.92
C MET A 105 11.08 -8.46 5.84
N ALA A 106 11.43 -9.67 6.29
CA ALA A 106 12.54 -9.83 7.24
C ALA A 106 13.89 -9.46 6.62
N ASP A 107 14.09 -9.69 5.31
CA ASP A 107 15.30 -9.26 4.60
C ASP A 107 15.45 -7.73 4.65
N LEU A 108 14.34 -7.00 4.51
CA LEU A 108 14.34 -5.54 4.60
C LEU A 108 14.57 -5.05 6.03
N MET A 109 13.97 -5.72 7.02
CA MET A 109 14.12 -5.36 8.43
C MET A 109 15.57 -5.51 8.91
N MET A 110 16.29 -6.53 8.43
CA MET A 110 17.69 -6.75 8.79
C MET A 110 18.64 -5.68 8.23
N VAL A 111 18.33 -5.09 7.07
CA VAL A 111 19.19 -4.08 6.44
C VAL A 111 18.83 -2.67 6.88
N ALA A 112 17.54 -2.35 7.00
CA ALA A 112 17.05 -0.99 7.18
C ALA A 112 15.76 -0.90 8.03
N GLY A 113 15.65 -1.71 9.10
CA GLY A 113 14.42 -1.85 9.88
C GLY A 113 13.74 -0.54 10.31
N LYS A 114 14.50 0.46 10.77
CA LYS A 114 13.93 1.75 11.18
C LYS A 114 13.29 2.53 10.03
N ASP A 115 13.95 2.56 8.86
CA ASP A 115 13.42 3.24 7.68
C ASP A 115 12.18 2.52 7.13
N ILE A 116 12.22 1.19 7.11
CA ILE A 116 11.11 0.33 6.66
C ILE A 116 9.90 0.51 7.57
N GLU A 117 10.09 0.37 8.88
CA GLU A 117 9.00 0.48 9.87
C GLU A 117 8.35 1.87 9.81
N GLY A 118 9.14 2.94 9.69
CA GLY A 118 8.62 4.30 9.55
C GLY A 118 7.82 4.52 8.26
N ALA A 119 8.30 4.01 7.12
CA ALA A 119 7.57 4.12 5.85
C ALA A 119 6.28 3.29 5.85
N VAL A 120 6.37 2.04 6.31
CA VAL A 120 5.23 1.12 6.41
C VAL A 120 4.17 1.64 7.38
N GLN A 121 4.57 2.20 8.52
CA GLN A 121 3.65 2.84 9.46
C GLN A 121 2.88 3.99 8.80
N ARG A 122 3.58 4.91 8.10
CA ARG A 122 2.93 6.02 7.40
C ARG A 122 1.94 5.55 6.34
N LEU A 123 2.33 4.57 5.53
CA LEU A 123 1.47 3.99 4.51
C LEU A 123 0.23 3.36 5.17
N ALA A 124 0.41 2.48 6.13
CA ALA A 124 -0.73 1.78 6.74
C ALA A 124 -1.74 2.72 7.42
N GLN A 125 -1.30 3.87 7.93
CA GLN A 125 -2.19 4.87 8.56
C GLN A 125 -2.96 5.74 7.56
N MET A 126 -2.37 6.09 6.41
CA MET A 126 -2.90 7.14 5.54
C MET A 126 -3.16 6.69 4.09
N ALA A 127 -2.62 5.55 3.66
CA ALA A 127 -2.64 5.13 2.27
C ALA A 127 -4.05 4.80 1.73
N ARG A 128 -4.97 4.37 2.60
CA ARG A 128 -6.30 3.87 2.19
C ARG A 128 -7.07 4.87 1.33
N ALA A 129 -7.16 6.13 1.75
CA ALA A 129 -7.92 7.12 0.98
C ALA A 129 -7.20 7.53 -0.30
N ALA A 130 -5.87 7.45 -0.32
CA ALA A 130 -5.03 7.70 -1.49
C ALA A 130 -5.03 6.53 -2.51
N GLY A 131 -5.72 5.42 -2.22
CA GLY A 131 -5.77 4.25 -3.09
C GLY A 131 -4.46 3.47 -3.15
N ILE A 132 -3.70 3.48 -2.06
CA ILE A 132 -2.45 2.73 -1.94
C ILE A 132 -2.66 1.61 -0.92
N HIS A 133 -2.26 0.39 -1.27
CA HIS A 133 -2.41 -0.80 -0.46
C HIS A 133 -1.06 -1.51 -0.32
N VAL A 134 -0.81 -2.11 0.84
CA VAL A 134 0.46 -2.77 1.14
C VAL A 134 0.18 -4.21 1.55
N ILE A 135 0.86 -5.15 0.90
CA ILE A 135 0.88 -6.57 1.22
C ILE A 135 2.31 -6.90 1.64
N MET A 136 2.46 -7.49 2.82
CA MET A 136 3.75 -7.92 3.33
C MET A 136 3.67 -9.39 3.69
N ALA A 137 4.61 -10.15 3.18
CA ALA A 137 4.83 -11.54 3.49
C ALA A 137 6.21 -11.72 4.15
N THR A 138 6.34 -12.82 4.89
CA THR A 138 7.58 -13.23 5.55
C THR A 138 7.49 -14.71 5.87
N GLN A 139 8.60 -15.42 5.73
CA GLN A 139 8.76 -16.79 6.23
C GLN A 139 9.31 -16.82 7.66
N ARG A 140 9.67 -15.65 8.22
CA ARG A 140 10.23 -15.47 9.56
C ARG A 140 9.26 -14.70 10.46
N PRO A 141 8.27 -15.37 11.06
CA PRO A 141 7.26 -14.74 11.92
C PRO A 141 7.78 -14.47 13.34
N SER A 142 8.93 -13.77 13.45
CA SER A 142 9.50 -13.36 14.74
C SER A 142 9.02 -11.97 15.16
N VAL A 143 9.17 -11.67 16.45
CA VAL A 143 8.81 -10.35 17.02
C VAL A 143 9.65 -9.20 16.48
N ASP A 144 10.87 -9.50 16.00
CA ASP A 144 11.79 -8.52 15.40
C ASP A 144 11.36 -8.14 13.98
N VAL A 145 10.62 -9.03 13.30
CA VAL A 145 10.09 -8.79 11.95
C VAL A 145 8.67 -8.23 12.03
N ILE A 146 7.80 -8.88 12.79
CA ILE A 146 6.41 -8.48 12.99
C ILE A 146 6.30 -7.69 14.31
N THR A 147 6.87 -6.48 14.27
CA THR A 147 6.95 -5.60 15.45
C THR A 147 5.56 -5.19 15.95
N GLY A 148 5.50 -4.63 17.17
CA GLY A 148 4.26 -4.03 17.69
C GLY A 148 3.66 -2.96 16.77
N THR A 149 4.51 -2.13 16.17
CA THR A 149 4.09 -1.09 15.20
C THR A 149 3.46 -1.71 13.97
N ILE A 150 4.05 -2.78 13.42
CA ILE A 150 3.48 -3.49 12.26
C ILE A 150 2.11 -4.08 12.63
N LYS A 151 2.02 -4.77 13.76
CA LYS A 151 0.73 -5.34 14.22
C LYS A 151 -0.33 -4.26 14.42
N ALA A 152 0.02 -3.11 15.00
CA ALA A 152 -0.92 -2.03 15.26
C ALA A 152 -1.52 -1.41 13.97
N ASN A 153 -0.78 -1.43 12.86
CA ASN A 153 -1.22 -0.78 11.63
C ASN A 153 -1.73 -1.77 10.55
N PHE A 154 -1.49 -3.08 10.70
CA PHE A 154 -1.98 -4.12 9.79
C PHE A 154 -2.96 -5.04 10.53
N PRO A 155 -4.26 -4.69 10.58
CA PRO A 155 -5.25 -5.46 11.34
C PRO A 155 -5.80 -6.67 10.56
N THR A 156 -5.62 -6.70 9.24
CA THR A 156 -5.94 -7.86 8.39
C THR A 156 -4.69 -8.72 8.24
N ARG A 157 -4.79 -10.00 8.57
CA ARG A 157 -3.65 -10.92 8.60
C ARG A 157 -4.04 -12.29 8.05
N ILE A 158 -3.08 -12.92 7.40
CA ILE A 158 -3.17 -14.30 6.91
C ILE A 158 -1.98 -15.04 7.49
N SER A 159 -2.22 -16.22 8.04
CA SER A 159 -1.16 -17.15 8.42
C SER A 159 -1.38 -18.46 7.69
N PHE A 160 -0.38 -18.89 6.94
CA PHE A 160 -0.25 -20.29 6.55
C PHE A 160 0.29 -21.11 7.73
N GLN A 161 0.54 -22.40 7.49
CA GLN A 161 1.13 -23.28 8.49
C GLN A 161 2.45 -22.70 9.03
N VAL A 162 2.56 -22.67 10.35
CA VAL A 162 3.77 -22.28 11.07
C VAL A 162 4.22 -23.40 11.99
N THR A 163 5.47 -23.36 12.42
CA THR A 163 6.06 -24.45 13.21
C THR A 163 5.58 -24.46 14.66
N SER A 164 5.28 -23.28 15.24
CA SER A 164 5.02 -23.17 16.67
C SER A 164 3.83 -22.29 17.03
N LYS A 165 3.28 -22.53 18.22
CA LYS A 165 2.27 -21.66 18.86
C LYS A 165 2.77 -20.22 19.05
N ILE A 166 4.08 -20.03 19.19
CA ILE A 166 4.69 -18.72 19.37
C ILE A 166 4.57 -17.95 18.05
N ASP A 167 4.92 -18.58 16.93
CA ASP A 167 4.81 -17.98 15.59
C ASP A 167 3.36 -17.62 15.24
N SER A 168 2.42 -18.52 15.55
CA SER A 168 0.98 -18.26 15.37
C SER A 168 0.55 -17.01 16.13
N ARG A 169 0.96 -16.87 17.40
CA ARG A 169 0.65 -15.69 18.21
C ARG A 169 1.33 -14.43 17.69
N THR A 170 2.54 -14.53 17.15
CA THR A 170 3.23 -13.38 16.56
C THR A 170 2.45 -12.82 15.38
N ILE A 171 1.90 -13.67 14.52
CA ILE A 171 1.11 -13.25 13.35
C ILE A 171 -0.31 -12.87 13.76
N LEU A 172 -1.07 -13.78 14.36
CA LEU A 172 -2.51 -13.65 14.54
C LEU A 172 -2.91 -13.09 15.91
N GLY A 173 -2.00 -13.10 16.90
CA GLY A 173 -2.33 -12.81 18.30
C GLY A 173 -2.85 -14.03 19.06
N GLU A 174 -3.20 -15.11 18.37
CA GLU A 174 -3.74 -16.36 18.94
C GLU A 174 -3.02 -17.59 18.36
N GLN A 175 -3.16 -18.73 19.05
CA GLN A 175 -2.68 -20.02 18.56
C GLN A 175 -3.65 -20.61 17.53
N GLY A 176 -3.18 -21.51 16.66
CA GLY A 176 -4.00 -22.25 15.71
C GLY A 176 -3.32 -22.46 14.36
N ALA A 177 -2.44 -21.55 13.94
CA ALA A 177 -1.75 -21.69 12.65
C ALA A 177 -0.76 -22.86 12.65
N GLU A 178 -0.28 -23.29 13.82
CA GLU A 178 0.57 -24.48 13.95
C GLU A 178 -0.18 -25.81 13.71
N GLN A 179 -1.51 -25.77 13.64
CA GLN A 179 -2.36 -26.93 13.41
C GLN A 179 -2.85 -27.04 11.96
N LEU A 180 -2.44 -26.09 11.10
CA LEU A 180 -2.77 -26.12 9.68
C LEU A 180 -2.06 -27.29 9.00
N LEU A 181 -2.63 -27.73 7.88
CA LEU A 181 -2.19 -28.92 7.15
C LEU A 181 -1.08 -28.63 6.13
N GLY A 182 -0.71 -27.36 5.95
CA GLY A 182 0.16 -26.92 4.85
C GLY A 182 -0.60 -26.85 3.52
N MET A 183 0.14 -26.78 2.40
CA MET A 183 -0.40 -26.86 1.03
C MET A 183 -1.62 -25.93 0.76
N GLY A 184 -1.52 -24.67 1.17
CA GLY A 184 -2.58 -23.67 0.97
C GLY A 184 -3.60 -23.56 2.10
N ASP A 185 -3.59 -24.44 3.11
CA ASP A 185 -4.42 -24.28 4.31
C ASP A 185 -3.96 -23.06 5.12
N MET A 186 -4.90 -22.15 5.43
CA MET A 186 -4.60 -20.86 6.05
C MET A 186 -5.65 -20.40 7.07
N LEU A 187 -5.21 -19.55 7.98
CA LEU A 187 -6.07 -18.78 8.87
C LEU A 187 -6.11 -17.32 8.40
N TYR A 188 -7.32 -16.81 8.21
CA TYR A 188 -7.61 -15.43 7.82
C TYR A 188 -8.23 -14.68 8.99
N MET A 189 -7.75 -13.47 9.25
CA MET A 189 -8.29 -12.55 10.24
C MET A 189 -8.50 -11.18 9.61
N ALA A 190 -9.75 -10.72 9.57
CA ALA A 190 -10.09 -9.38 9.11
C ALA A 190 -10.22 -8.42 10.30
N GLY A 191 -9.49 -7.31 10.30
CA GLY A 191 -9.72 -6.23 11.27
C GLY A 191 -9.51 -6.60 12.74
N GLY A 192 -8.70 -7.61 13.06
CA GLY A 192 -8.60 -8.15 14.43
C GLY A 192 -9.85 -8.91 14.91
N GLY A 193 -10.76 -9.26 14.02
CA GLY A 193 -11.97 -10.02 14.31
C GLY A 193 -11.74 -11.53 14.43
N ARG A 194 -12.82 -12.30 14.33
CA ARG A 194 -12.77 -13.76 14.43
C ARG A 194 -11.92 -14.37 13.32
N ILE A 195 -11.03 -15.28 13.71
CA ILE A 195 -10.23 -16.08 12.78
C ILE A 195 -11.13 -17.06 12.01
N GLN A 196 -10.93 -17.13 10.71
CA GLN A 196 -11.58 -18.06 9.79
C GLN A 196 -10.53 -18.97 9.15
N ARG A 197 -10.79 -20.28 9.12
CA ARG A 197 -9.96 -21.21 8.35
C ARG A 197 -10.42 -21.21 6.90
N VAL A 198 -9.47 -21.10 5.98
CA VAL A 198 -9.69 -21.02 4.54
C VAL A 198 -8.72 -21.94 3.83
N HIS A 199 -9.16 -22.59 2.76
CA HIS A 199 -8.30 -23.34 1.87
C HIS A 199 -7.93 -22.47 0.67
N GLY A 200 -6.66 -22.09 0.58
CA GLY A 200 -6.13 -21.30 -0.51
C GLY A 200 -6.23 -22.04 -1.84
N PRO A 201 -6.67 -21.38 -2.92
CA PRO A 201 -6.63 -21.98 -4.25
C PRO A 201 -5.18 -22.26 -4.65
N PHE A 202 -4.97 -23.40 -5.29
CA PHE A 202 -3.67 -23.71 -5.89
C PHE A 202 -3.58 -23.05 -7.27
N VAL A 203 -2.43 -22.44 -7.53
CA VAL A 203 -2.02 -21.95 -8.85
C VAL A 203 -0.59 -22.45 -9.06
N SER A 204 -0.36 -23.08 -10.20
CA SER A 204 0.96 -23.58 -10.60
C SER A 204 1.80 -22.47 -11.23
N ASP A 205 3.13 -22.63 -11.21
CA ASP A 205 4.04 -21.69 -11.87
C ASP A 205 3.74 -21.56 -13.37
N ASP A 206 3.41 -22.69 -14.04
CA ASP A 206 2.97 -22.73 -15.44
C ASP A 206 1.69 -21.90 -15.70
N GLU A 207 0.79 -21.77 -14.72
CA GLU A 207 -0.40 -20.93 -14.83
C GLU A 207 -0.07 -19.45 -14.65
N VAL A 208 0.97 -19.12 -13.88
CA VAL A 208 1.45 -17.75 -13.67
C VAL A 208 2.23 -17.24 -14.88
N GLU A 209 3.00 -18.10 -15.55
CA GLU A 209 3.81 -17.74 -16.72
C GLU A 209 3.00 -17.51 -18.01
N ARG A 210 1.73 -17.95 -18.05
CA ARG A 210 0.83 -17.80 -19.22
C ARG A 210 0.19 -16.42 -19.32
#